data_AF-A0A944CGP7-F1
#
_entry.id   AF-A0A944CGP7-F1
#
_cell.length_a   1.000
_cell.length_b   1.000
_cell.length_c   1.000
_cell.angle_alpha   90.00
_cell.angle_beta   90.00
_cell.angle_gamma   90.00
#
_symmetry.space_group_name_H-M   'P 1'
#
loop_
_entity.id
_entity.type
_entity.pdbx_description
1 polymer ?
#
loop_
_entity_poly.entity_id
_entity_poly.type
_entity_poly.pdbx_seq_one_letter_code
_entity_poly.pdbx_strand_id
1 'polypeptide(L)' 'MDQYIYALYSLTYLFLFLWGLKLSIKNGFFSLMNILLLVTFGLVYDNLVLSMGSIIGKGSF' A
#
# COMPACT_ATOMS: atom_id res chain seq x y z
N MET A 1 3.58 -6.97 -15.67
CA MET A 1 2.82 -5.72 -15.75
C MET A 1 3.77 -4.56 -15.55
N ASP A 2 3.43 -3.38 -16.07
CA ASP A 2 4.33 -2.22 -16.04
C ASP A 2 4.58 -1.74 -14.60
N GLN A 3 5.83 -1.45 -14.27
CA GLN A 3 6.25 -0.93 -12.97
C GLN A 3 5.50 0.35 -12.59
N TYR A 4 5.17 1.18 -13.58
CA TYR A 4 4.41 2.41 -13.37
C TYR A 4 3.00 2.12 -12.82
N ILE A 5 2.40 0.99 -13.19
CA ILE A 5 1.08 0.58 -12.69
C ILE A 5 1.18 0.20 -11.20
N TYR A 6 2.20 -0.56 -10.80
CA TYR A 6 2.43 -0.90 -9.40
C TYR A 6 2.73 0.35 -8.55
N ALA A 7 3.49 1.31 -9.08
CA ALA A 7 3.74 2.59 -8.41
C ALA A 7 2.44 3.38 -8.22
N LEU A 8 1.59 3.45 -9.24
CA LEU A 8 0.28 4.11 -9.16
C LEU A 8 -0.63 3.44 -8.13
N TYR A 9 -0.72 2.10 -8.15
CA TYR A 9 -1.50 1.35 -7.16
C TYR A 9 -1.02 1.58 -5.74
N SER A 10 0.30 1.50 -5.51
CA SER A 10 0.89 1.82 -4.22
C SER A 10 0.46 3.22 -3.74
N LEU A 11 0.50 4.23 -4.61
CA LEU A 11 0.17 5.61 -4.27
C LEU A 11 -1.32 5.76 -3.97
N THR A 12 -2.20 5.11 -4.73
CA THR A 12 -3.64 5.04 -4.45
C THR A 12 -3.93 4.36 -3.11
N TYR A 13 -3.31 3.20 -2.84
CA TYR A 13 -3.48 2.49 -1.58
C TYR A 13 -2.94 3.27 -0.39
N LEU A 14 -1.85 4.02 -0.57
CA LEU A 14 -1.30 4.90 0.48
C LEU A 14 -2.31 5.99 0.85
N PHE A 15 -2.95 6.63 -0.13
CA PHE A 15 -4.00 7.61 0.14
C PHE A 15 -5.19 6.99 0.88
N LEU A 16 -5.66 5.81 0.45
CA LEU A 16 -6.74 5.09 1.12
C LEU A 16 -6.36 4.69 2.55
N PHE A 17 -5.11 4.26 2.75
CA PHE A 17 -4.59 3.92 4.07
C PHE A 17 -4.58 5.13 5.01
N LEU A 18 -4.07 6.29 4.56
CA LEU A 18 -4.04 7.51 5.36
C LEU A 18 -5.46 8.01 5.69
N TRP A 19 -6.39 7.92 4.74
CA TRP A 19 -7.79 8.24 4.99
C TRP A 19 -8.39 7.28 6.03
N GLY A 20 -8.22 5.97 5.81
CA GLY A 20 -8.69 4.93 6.73
C GLY A 20 -8.16 5.14 8.14
N LEU A 21 -6.88 5.49 8.28
CA LEU A 21 -6.22 5.72 9.56
C LEU A 21 -6.85 6.92 10.28
N LYS A 22 -7.08 8.02 9.56
CA LYS A 22 -7.78 9.20 10.10
C LYS A 22 -9.18 8.87 10.60
N LEU A 23 -9.90 7.99 9.90
CA LEU A 23 -11.25 7.58 10.27
C LEU A 23 -11.24 6.58 11.45
N SER A 24 -10.24 5.69 11.50
CA SER A 24 -10.07 4.73 12.60
C SER A 24 -9.76 5.43 13.93
N ILE A 25 -8.88 6.44 13.90
CA ILE A 25 -8.57 7.25 15.09
C ILE A 25 -9.83 7.90 15.68
N LYS A 26 -10.80 8.30 14.83
CA LYS A 26 -12.07 8.88 15.28
C LYS A 26 -13.07 7.86 15.82
N ASN A 27 -13.10 6.66 15.25
CA ASN A 27 -14.16 5.67 15.51
C ASN A 27 -13.71 4.50 16.41
N GLY A 28 -12.43 4.44 16.77
CA GLY A 28 -11.85 3.41 17.65
C GLY A 28 -11.22 2.23 16.90
N PHE A 29 -10.22 1.63 17.55
CA PHE A 29 -9.34 0.59 16.98
C PHE A 29 -9.94 -0.84 16.90
N PHE A 30 -11.11 -1.10 17.48
CA PHE A 30 -11.70 -2.45 17.53
C PHE A 30 -12.80 -2.72 16.48
N SER A 31 -12.96 -1.85 15.48
CA SER A 31 -13.91 -2.11 14.38
C SER A 31 -13.29 -2.93 13.24
N LEU A 32 -14.15 -3.61 12.46
CA LEU A 32 -13.79 -4.31 11.20
C LEU A 32 -13.01 -3.41 10.22
N MET A 33 -13.14 -2.09 10.34
CA MET A 33 -12.40 -1.12 9.54
C MET A 33 -10.88 -1.21 9.75
N ASN A 34 -10.43 -1.66 10.91
CA ASN A 34 -9.00 -1.83 11.19
C ASN A 34 -8.39 -3.06 10.51
N ILE A 35 -9.21 -4.08 10.24
CA ILE A 35 -8.81 -5.21 9.39
C ILE A 35 -8.61 -4.72 7.96
N LEU A 36 -9.52 -3.87 7.45
CA LEU A 36 -9.35 -3.27 6.12
C LEU A 36 -8.11 -2.36 6.03
N LEU A 37 -7.80 -1.63 7.10
CA LEU A 37 -6.54 -0.87 7.20
C LEU A 37 -5.31 -1.76 7.09
N LEU A 38 -5.32 -2.91 7.79
CA LEU A 38 -4.22 -3.87 7.75
C LEU A 38 -4.06 -4.50 6.36
N VAL A 39 -5.17 -4.85 5.70
CA VAL A 39 -5.16 -5.33 4.31
C VAL A 39 -4.60 -4.27 3.37
N THR A 40 -5.05 -3.01 3.51
CA THR A 40 -4.60 -1.91 2.65
C THR A 40 -3.11 -1.63 2.86
N PHE A 41 -2.61 -1.75 4.09
CA PHE A 41 -1.17 -1.68 4.38
C PHE A 41 -0.37 -2.76 3.65
N GLY A 42 -0.86 -4.01 3.66
CA GLY A 42 -0.26 -5.10 2.89
C GLY A 42 -0.22 -4.81 1.38
N LEU A 43 -1.30 -4.24 0.83
CA LEU A 43 -1.35 -3.84 -0.58
C LEU A 43 -0.36 -2.71 -0.91
N VAL A 44 -0.18 -1.73 -0.02
CA VAL A 44 0.86 -0.70 -0.18
C VAL A 44 2.23 -1.35 -0.23
N TYR A 45 2.56 -2.22 0.73
CA TYR A 45 3.86 -2.87 0.79
C TYR A 45 4.16 -3.71 -0.45
N ASP A 46 3.23 -4.58 -0.87
CA ASP A 46 3.42 -5.47 -2.00
C ASP A 46 3.64 -4.69 -3.32
N ASN A 47 2.80 -3.68 -3.56
CA ASN A 47 2.90 -2.85 -4.76
C ASN A 47 4.13 -1.93 -4.73
N LEU A 48 4.57 -1.46 -3.54
CA LEU A 48 5.84 -0.75 -3.40
C LEU A 48 7.02 -1.64 -3.79
N VAL A 49 7.10 -2.86 -3.24
CA VAL A 49 8.18 -3.80 -3.52
C VAL A 49 8.23 -4.13 -5.01
N LEU A 50 7.08 -4.43 -5.63
CA LEU A 50 7.01 -4.68 -7.07
C LEU A 50 7.42 -3.45 -7.90
N SER A 51 7.00 -2.25 -7.49
CA SER A 51 7.41 -1.01 -8.15
C SER A 51 8.90 -0.70 -7.99
N MET A 52 9.53 -1.10 -6.87
CA MET A 52 10.97 -0.95 -6.64
C MET A 52 11.78 -2.11 -7.23
N GLY A 53 11.13 -3.20 -7.62
CA GLY A 53 11.74 -4.40 -8.18
C GLY A 53 12.57 -4.13 -9.44
N SER A 54 12.30 -3.09 -10.22
CA SER A 54 13.18 -2.71 -11.34
C SER A 54 14.43 -1.94 -10.92
N ILE A 55 14.42 -1.29 -9.76
CA ILE A 55 15.57 -0.56 -9.20
C ILE A 55 16.51 -1.57 -8.55
N ILE A 56 15.97 -2.57 -7.85
CA ILE A 56 16.73 -3.64 -7.19
C ILE A 56 17.13 -4.76 -8.20
N GLY A 57 16.28 -5.03 -9.20
CA GLY A 57 16.45 -6.10 -10.18
C GLY A 57 17.31 -5.77 -11.39
N LYS A 58 17.85 -4.55 -11.51
CA LYS A 58 18.94 -4.21 -12.45
C LYS A 58 20.29 -4.72 -11.95
N GLY A 59 20.34 -5.96 -11.43
CA GLY A 59 21.58 -6.70 -11.33
C GLY A 59 22.05 -7.01 -12.74
N SER A 60 23.14 -6.39 -13.16
CA SER A 60 23.87 -6.77 -14.36
C SER A 60 24.37 -8.21 -14.16
N PHE A 61 23.79 -9.16 -14.87
CA PHE A 61 24.46 -10.40 -15.23
C PHE A 61 24.72 -10.38 -16.74
#